data_AF-A0A6M3IJN1-F1
#
_entry.id   AF-A0A6M3IJN1-F1
#
_cell.length_a   1.000
_cell.length_b   1.000
_cell.length_c   1.000
_cell.angle_alpha   90.00
_cell.angle_beta   90.00
_cell.angle_gamma   90.00
#
_symmetry.space_group_name_H-M   'P 1'
#
loop_
_entity.id
_entity.type
_entity.pdbx_description
1 polymer ?
#
loop_
_entity_poly.entity_id
_entity_poly.type
_entity_poly.pdbx_seq_one_letter_code
_entity_poly.pdbx_strand_id
1 'polypeptide(L)'
;MAKKKSDESVLFPDVRVGDIIVKPWTFGMLFELSEPLDRIITKVEDRGLDIEFEKGILSYVTMAKLFTIASSEALEIICKTLDKPDEEVKELGMEDGIKIALIIYNQNKESIVSSLKNAFSSPPKKESEEEEQS
;
A
#
# COMPACT_ATOMS: atom_id res chain seq x y z
N MET A 1 31.61 12.36 16.30
CA MET A 1 31.60 11.99 14.87
C MET A 1 30.15 11.79 14.46
N ALA A 2 29.58 12.73 13.69
CA ALA A 2 28.21 12.61 13.20
C ALA A 2 28.19 11.58 12.07
N LYS A 3 27.44 10.47 12.26
CA LYS A 3 27.15 9.53 11.16
C LYS A 3 26.47 10.33 10.05
N LYS A 4 27.15 10.44 8.91
CA LYS A 4 26.55 10.93 7.66
C LYS A 4 25.36 10.02 7.37
N LYS A 5 24.15 10.55 7.55
CA LYS A 5 22.92 9.97 7.01
C LYS A 5 23.14 9.78 5.51
N SER A 6 22.93 8.56 4.99
CA SER A 6 23.07 8.27 3.56
C SER A 6 22.10 9.16 2.76
N ASP A 7 22.50 9.59 1.56
CA ASP A 7 21.71 10.51 0.74
C ASP A 7 20.28 10.01 0.45
N GLU A 8 20.02 8.69 0.50
CA GLU A 8 18.68 8.09 0.44
C GLU A 8 17.75 8.53 1.58
N SER A 9 18.27 8.68 2.80
CA SER A 9 17.49 9.08 3.97
C SER A 9 17.09 10.57 3.96
N VAL A 10 17.56 11.33 2.96
CA VAL A 10 17.19 12.72 2.71
C VAL A 10 16.00 12.83 1.77
N LEU A 11 15.81 11.85 0.87
CA LEU A 11 14.73 11.85 -0.12
C LEU A 11 13.41 11.32 0.44
N PHE A 12 13.47 10.37 1.38
CA PHE A 12 12.29 9.82 2.06
C PHE A 12 12.55 9.75 3.57
N PRO A 13 12.25 10.82 4.33
CA PRO A 13 12.56 10.87 5.74
C PRO A 13 11.64 9.96 6.56
N ASP A 14 12.17 9.39 7.64
CA ASP A 14 11.38 8.79 8.70
C ASP A 14 10.33 9.80 9.21
N VAL A 15 9.08 9.39 9.33
CA VAL A 15 7.99 10.24 9.85
C VAL A 15 7.53 9.69 11.19
N ARG A 16 7.31 10.59 12.16
CA ARG A 16 6.84 10.20 13.51
C ARG A 16 5.37 10.51 13.70
N VAL A 17 4.64 9.57 14.29
CA VAL A 17 3.28 9.73 14.80
C VAL A 17 3.30 9.31 16.27
N GLY A 18 3.27 10.28 17.17
CA GLY A 18 3.54 10.02 18.59
C GLY A 18 4.92 9.35 18.78
N ASP A 19 4.91 8.17 19.40
CA ASP A 19 6.10 7.36 19.64
C ASP A 19 6.43 6.37 18.50
N ILE A 20 5.59 6.31 17.46
CA ILE A 20 5.76 5.40 16.32
C ILE A 20 6.56 6.07 15.22
N ILE A 21 7.56 5.35 14.68
CA ILE A 21 8.38 5.79 13.56
C ILE A 21 7.98 4.99 12.31
N VAL A 22 7.44 5.69 11.32
CA VAL A 22 7.15 5.15 10.00
C VAL A 22 8.36 5.37 9.09
N LYS A 23 8.98 4.25 8.67
CA LYS A 23 10.13 4.26 7.76
C LYS A 23 9.67 4.11 6.31
N PRO A 24 10.38 4.70 5.34
CA PRO A 24 10.12 4.44 3.93
C PRO A 24 10.36 2.97 3.60
N TRP A 25 9.63 2.45 2.61
CA TRP A 25 9.84 1.07 2.16
C TRP A 25 11.19 0.90 1.49
N THR A 26 11.86 -0.19 1.84
CA THR A 26 13.05 -0.64 1.12
C THR A 26 12.63 -1.50 -0.08
N PHE A 27 13.56 -1.74 -1.00
CA PHE A 27 13.32 -2.68 -2.10
C PHE A 27 12.90 -4.08 -1.61
N GLY A 28 13.45 -4.56 -0.48
CA GLY A 28 13.06 -5.84 0.12
C GLY A 28 11.60 -5.88 0.56
N MET A 29 11.09 -4.78 1.11
CA MET A 29 9.69 -4.68 1.54
C MET A 29 8.71 -4.82 0.37
N LEU A 30 9.10 -4.49 -0.86
CA LEU A 30 8.23 -4.69 -2.02
C LEU A 30 7.87 -6.18 -2.22
N PHE A 31 8.77 -7.10 -1.90
CA PHE A 31 8.49 -8.54 -1.98
C PHE A 31 7.64 -9.03 -0.83
N GLU A 32 7.81 -8.44 0.35
CA GLU A 32 7.03 -8.80 1.55
C GLU A 32 5.58 -8.29 1.49
N LEU A 33 5.36 -7.23 0.71
CA LEU A 33 4.09 -6.54 0.57
C LEU A 33 3.40 -6.81 -0.77
N SER A 34 4.05 -7.46 -1.73
CA SER A 34 3.49 -7.73 -3.05
C SER A 34 2.18 -8.50 -2.97
N GLU A 35 2.13 -9.55 -2.16
CA GLU A 35 0.96 -10.41 -1.99
C GLU A 35 -0.24 -9.68 -1.35
N PRO A 36 -0.11 -8.97 -0.20
CA PRO A 36 -1.22 -8.19 0.33
C PRO A 36 -1.61 -7.05 -0.62
N LEU A 37 -0.67 -6.41 -1.33
CA LEU A 37 -1.01 -5.38 -2.31
C LEU A 37 -1.84 -5.95 -3.47
N ASP A 38 -1.47 -7.11 -4.00
CA ASP A 38 -2.20 -7.79 -5.08
C ASP A 38 -3.64 -8.14 -4.64
N ARG A 39 -3.80 -8.66 -3.42
CA ARG A 39 -5.13 -8.90 -2.84
C ARG A 39 -5.98 -7.63 -2.75
N ILE A 40 -5.39 -6.49 -2.41
CA ILE A 40 -6.12 -5.21 -2.41
C ILE A 40 -6.61 -4.88 -3.81
N ILE A 41 -5.76 -5.05 -4.82
CA ILE A 41 -6.09 -4.79 -6.23
C ILE A 41 -7.28 -5.64 -6.66
N THR A 42 -7.17 -6.97 -6.50
CA THR A 42 -8.24 -7.90 -6.89
C THR A 42 -9.56 -7.56 -6.20
N LYS A 43 -9.54 -7.28 -4.89
CA LYS A 43 -10.76 -6.92 -4.15
C LYS A 43 -11.39 -5.62 -4.61
N VAL A 44 -10.59 -4.64 -5.04
CA VAL A 44 -11.09 -3.37 -5.59
C VAL A 44 -11.73 -3.61 -6.96
N GLU A 45 -11.05 -4.37 -7.83
CA GLU A 45 -11.53 -4.73 -9.17
C GLU A 45 -12.83 -5.52 -9.11
N ASP A 46 -12.93 -6.54 -8.25
CA ASP A 46 -14.13 -7.35 -8.02
C ASP A 46 -15.34 -6.51 -7.58
N ARG A 47 -15.09 -5.37 -6.95
CA ARG A 47 -16.12 -4.44 -6.47
C ARG A 47 -16.47 -3.36 -7.49
N GLY A 48 -15.83 -3.36 -8.66
CA GLY A 48 -16.04 -2.38 -9.71
C GLY A 48 -15.72 -0.96 -9.26
N LEU A 49 -14.79 -0.79 -8.32
CA LEU A 49 -14.38 0.52 -7.85
C LEU A 49 -13.34 1.12 -8.79
N ASP A 50 -13.75 2.14 -9.53
CA ASP A 50 -12.81 2.97 -10.25
C ASP A 50 -12.10 3.91 -9.24
N ILE A 51 -10.81 3.66 -8.98
CA ILE A 51 -10.01 4.51 -8.11
C ILE A 51 -9.44 5.65 -8.97
N GLU A 52 -10.23 6.70 -9.14
CA GLU A 52 -9.74 7.93 -9.74
C GLU A 52 -8.91 8.73 -8.72
N PHE A 53 -7.61 8.87 -9.01
CA PHE A 53 -6.71 9.74 -8.25
C PHE A 53 -6.79 11.17 -8.81
N GLU A 54 -7.86 11.91 -8.49
CA GLU A 54 -7.92 13.33 -8.84
C GLU A 54 -6.82 14.11 -8.11
N LYS A 55 -5.89 14.71 -8.87
CA LYS A 55 -4.82 15.58 -8.36
C LYS A 55 -3.95 14.97 -7.24
N GLY A 56 -3.88 13.64 -7.19
CA GLY A 56 -3.04 12.91 -6.23
C GLY A 56 -3.58 12.85 -4.79
N ILE A 57 -4.87 13.16 -4.57
CA ILE A 57 -5.52 13.03 -3.26
C ILE A 57 -6.71 12.08 -3.39
N LEU A 58 -6.72 11.01 -2.59
CA LEU A 58 -7.87 10.12 -2.44
C LEU A 58 -9.00 10.86 -1.70
N SER A 59 -10.22 10.81 -2.24
CA SER A 59 -11.39 11.33 -1.51
C SER A 59 -11.62 10.53 -0.21
N TYR A 60 -12.16 11.16 0.83
CA TYR A 60 -12.52 10.48 2.07
C TYR A 60 -13.43 9.27 1.82
N VAL A 61 -14.38 9.40 0.88
CA VAL A 61 -15.31 8.32 0.52
C VAL A 61 -14.57 7.17 -0.14
N THR A 62 -13.64 7.45 -1.06
CA THR A 62 -12.81 6.42 -1.70
C THR A 62 -11.94 5.72 -0.66
N MET A 63 -11.34 6.48 0.25
CA MET A 63 -10.50 5.93 1.31
C MET A 63 -11.30 5.04 2.28
N ALA A 64 -12.49 5.48 2.70
CA ALA A 64 -13.38 4.68 3.54
C ALA A 64 -13.84 3.39 2.85
N LYS A 65 -14.13 3.44 1.55
CA LYS A 65 -14.45 2.25 0.74
C LYS A 65 -13.27 1.28 0.68
N LEU A 66 -12.05 1.80 0.46
CA LEU A 66 -10.83 0.98 0.45
C LEU A 66 -10.60 0.32 1.81
N PHE A 67 -10.73 1.06 2.91
CA PHE A 67 -10.65 0.48 4.25
C PHE A 67 -11.71 -0.59 4.50
N THR A 68 -12.92 -0.42 3.98
CA THR A 68 -13.99 -1.42 4.15
C THR A 68 -13.69 -2.71 3.38
N ILE A 69 -13.16 -2.58 2.16
CA ILE A 69 -12.93 -3.70 1.25
C ILE A 69 -11.65 -4.47 1.58
N ALA A 70 -10.61 -3.74 1.95
CA ALA A 70 -9.25 -4.22 2.11
C ALA A 70 -8.73 -4.07 3.57
N SER A 71 -9.63 -4.03 4.56
CA SER A 71 -9.25 -3.82 5.97
C SER A 71 -8.18 -4.77 6.47
N SER A 72 -8.28 -6.06 6.15
CA SER A 72 -7.32 -7.10 6.54
C SER A 72 -5.94 -6.90 5.91
N GLU A 73 -5.88 -6.61 4.62
CA GLU A 73 -4.64 -6.41 3.87
C GLU A 73 -3.98 -5.08 4.23
N ALA A 74 -4.79 -4.03 4.41
CA ALA A 74 -4.30 -2.72 4.85
C ALA A 74 -3.67 -2.84 6.24
N LEU A 75 -4.29 -3.58 7.16
CA LEU A 75 -3.73 -3.88 8.46
C LEU A 75 -2.42 -4.67 8.35
N GLU A 76 -2.38 -5.71 7.53
CA GLU A 76 -1.16 -6.50 7.28
C GLU A 76 0.01 -5.63 6.76
N ILE A 77 -0.27 -4.74 5.81
CA ILE A 77 0.72 -3.79 5.27
C ILE A 77 1.22 -2.85 6.37
N ILE A 78 0.34 -2.35 7.24
CA ILE A 78 0.72 -1.49 8.35
C ILE A 78 1.59 -2.26 9.35
N CYS A 79 1.21 -3.47 9.74
CA CYS A 79 1.99 -4.32 10.66
C CYS A 79 3.40 -4.58 10.12
N LYS A 80 3.51 -4.98 8.85
CA LYS A 80 4.79 -5.19 8.16
C LYS A 80 5.62 -3.91 8.05
N THR A 81 4.97 -2.76 7.83
CA THR A 81 5.67 -1.48 7.73
C THR A 81 6.21 -0.99 9.06
N LEU A 82 5.49 -1.25 10.15
CA LEU A 82 5.88 -0.84 11.49
C LEU A 82 6.76 -1.86 12.21
N ASP A 83 6.90 -3.07 11.67
CA ASP A 83 7.50 -4.23 12.35
C ASP A 83 6.84 -4.46 13.72
N LYS A 84 5.50 -4.53 13.72
CA LYS A 84 4.66 -4.67 14.91
C LYS A 84 3.64 -5.80 14.75
N PRO A 85 3.28 -6.48 15.86
CA PRO A 85 2.21 -7.45 15.84
C PRO A 85 0.85 -6.77 15.63
N ASP A 86 -0.11 -7.54 15.14
CA ASP A 86 -1.46 -7.08 14.81
C ASP A 86 -2.15 -6.45 16.02
N GLU A 87 -2.02 -7.07 17.20
CA GLU A 87 -2.64 -6.60 18.45
C GLU A 87 -2.20 -5.18 18.80
N GLU A 88 -0.90 -4.86 18.67
CA GLU A 88 -0.38 -3.52 18.94
C GLU A 88 -0.91 -2.48 17.96
N VAL A 89 -1.11 -2.85 16.70
CA VAL A 89 -1.63 -1.94 15.66
C VAL A 89 -3.12 -1.69 15.84
N LYS A 90 -3.89 -2.71 16.26
CA LYS A 90 -5.32 -2.60 16.55
C LYS A 90 -5.64 -1.76 17.78
N GLU A 91 -4.71 -1.67 18.73
CA GLU A 91 -4.86 -0.83 19.93
C GLU A 91 -4.60 0.66 19.67
N LEU A 92 -4.13 1.02 18.47
CA LEU A 92 -3.92 2.41 18.10
C LEU A 92 -5.23 3.19 18.11
N GLY A 93 -5.17 4.41 18.64
CA GLY A 93 -6.26 5.37 18.50
C GLY A 93 -6.59 5.60 17.03
N MET A 94 -7.87 5.73 16.70
CA MET A 94 -8.35 5.92 15.33
C MET A 94 -7.60 7.04 14.58
N GLU A 95 -7.32 8.15 15.26
CA GLU A 95 -6.59 9.28 14.69
C GLU A 95 -5.16 8.91 14.27
N ASP A 96 -4.42 8.20 15.13
CA ASP A 96 -3.04 7.80 14.86
C ASP A 96 -2.98 6.69 13.82
N GLY A 97 -3.91 5.74 13.85
CA GLY A 97 -4.03 4.69 12.84
C GLY A 97 -4.27 5.27 11.44
N ILE A 98 -5.17 6.26 11.31
CA ILE A 98 -5.42 6.94 10.03
C ILE A 98 -4.18 7.72 9.57
N LYS A 99 -3.52 8.46 10.47
CA LYS A 99 -2.29 9.19 10.15
C LYS A 99 -1.20 8.26 9.63
N ILE A 100 -0.98 7.14 10.31
CA ILE A 100 0.01 6.13 9.90
C ILE A 100 -0.31 5.60 8.52
N ALA A 101 -1.55 5.19 8.26
CA ALA A 101 -1.96 4.68 6.95
C ALA A 101 -1.74 5.72 5.84
N LEU A 102 -2.09 6.98 6.09
CA LEU A 102 -1.87 8.08 5.15
C LEU A 102 -0.38 8.39 4.92
N ILE A 103 0.45 8.29 5.95
CA ILE A 103 1.90 8.49 5.85
C ILE A 103 2.52 7.37 5.04
N ILE A 104 2.18 6.11 5.33
CA ILE A 104 2.65 4.94 4.56
C ILE A 104 2.25 5.09 3.09
N TYR A 105 0.98 5.45 2.83
CA TYR A 105 0.53 5.71 1.47
C TYR A 105 1.33 6.84 0.83
N ASN A 106 1.43 8.02 1.45
CA ASN A 106 2.07 9.19 0.84
C ASN A 106 3.58 9.03 0.63
N GLN A 107 4.29 8.37 1.55
CA GLN A 107 5.73 8.09 1.41
C GLN A 107 6.00 7.13 0.26
N ASN A 108 5.12 6.16 0.05
CA ASN A 108 5.33 5.07 -0.89
C ASN A 108 4.43 5.17 -2.12
N LYS A 109 3.63 6.24 -2.28
CA LYS A 109 2.59 6.34 -3.31
C LYS A 109 3.16 6.21 -4.71
N GLU A 110 4.37 6.70 -4.99
CA GLU A 110 4.96 6.56 -6.33
C GLU A 110 5.32 5.11 -6.63
N SER A 111 5.85 4.38 -5.66
CA SER A 111 6.09 2.94 -5.76
C SER A 111 4.78 2.16 -5.85
N ILE A 112 3.79 2.48 -5.00
CA ILE A 112 2.47 1.87 -5.00
C ILE A 112 1.77 2.13 -6.34
N VAL A 113 1.68 3.39 -6.80
CA VAL A 113 1.07 3.77 -8.07
C VAL A 113 1.82 3.18 -9.26
N SER A 114 3.14 3.04 -9.21
CA SER A 114 3.89 2.36 -10.28
C SER A 114 3.60 0.87 -10.33
N SER A 115 3.56 0.19 -9.17
CA SER A 115 3.17 -1.22 -9.09
C SER A 115 1.71 -1.43 -9.54
N LEU A 116 0.81 -0.56 -9.08
CA LEU A 116 -0.60 -0.53 -9.48
C LEU A 116 -0.74 -0.29 -11.00
N LYS A 117 -0.14 0.77 -11.54
CA LYS A 117 -0.21 1.08 -12.98
C LYS A 117 0.35 -0.02 -13.86
N ASN A 118 1.43 -0.69 -13.45
CA ASN A 118 1.99 -1.80 -14.21
C ASN A 118 1.06 -3.04 -14.19
N ALA A 119 0.35 -3.27 -13.08
CA ALA A 119 -0.73 -4.26 -13.03
C ALA A 119 -1.90 -3.87 -13.95
N PHE A 120 -2.33 -2.60 -13.92
CA PHE A 120 -3.43 -2.07 -14.75
C PHE A 120 -3.09 -1.86 -16.24
N SER A 121 -1.81 -1.93 -16.62
CA SER A 121 -1.36 -1.78 -18.02
C SER A 121 -1.08 -3.12 -18.71
N SER A 122 -1.22 -4.24 -17.99
CA SER A 122 -1.05 -5.58 -18.56
C SER A 122 -2.36 -6.00 -19.24
N PRO A 123 -2.38 -6.26 -20.56
CA PRO A 123 -3.59 -6.73 -21.22
C PRO A 123 -4.02 -8.09 -20.62
N PRO A 124 -5.33 -8.39 -20.58
CA PRO A 124 -5.79 -9.67 -20.07
C PRO A 124 -5.10 -10.79 -20.86
N LYS A 125 -4.51 -11.75 -20.14
CA LYS A 125 -4.04 -12.99 -20.75
C LYS A 125 -5.23 -13.57 -21.51
N LYS A 126 -5.20 -13.50 -22.84
CA LYS A 126 -6.05 -14.33 -23.68
C LYS A 126 -5.73 -15.77 -23.31
N GLU A 127 -6.65 -16.44 -22.62
CA GLU A 127 -6.68 -17.89 -22.56
C GLU A 127 -6.61 -18.39 -23.99
N SER A 128 -5.59 -19.19 -24.26
CA SER A 128 -5.42 -19.87 -25.53
C SER A 128 -6.46 -20.99 -25.55
N GLU A 129 -7.65 -20.69 -26.07
CA GLU A 129 -8.51 -21.70 -26.66
C GLU A 129 -7.77 -22.25 -27.89
N GLU A 130 -6.96 -23.29 -27.69
CA GLU A 130 -6.78 -24.30 -28.72
C GLU A 130 -7.70 -25.47 -28.36
N GLU A 131 -8.96 -25.32 -28.76
CA GLU A 131 -9.81 -26.46 -29.12
C GLU A 131 -9.10 -27.21 -30.25
N GLU A 132 -8.36 -28.26 -29.89
CA GLU A 132 -7.93 -29.28 -30.83
C GLU A 132 -9.17 -30.14 -31.16
N GLN A 133 -10.00 -29.65 -32.10
CA GLN A 133 -11.03 -30.43 -32.76
C GLN A 133 -10.68 -30.64 -34.24
N SER A 134 -10.60 -31.92 -34.61
CA SER A 134 -10.71 -32.53 -35.95
C SER A 134 -9.41 -32.95 -36.64
#